data_AF-A0A3G2R577-F1
#
_entry.id   AF-A0A3G2R577-F1
#
_cell.length_a   1.000
_cell.length_b   1.000
_cell.length_c   1.000
_cell.angle_alpha   90.00
_cell.angle_beta   90.00
_cell.angle_gamma   90.00
#
_symmetry.space_group_name_H-M   'P 1'
#
loop_
_entity.id
_entity.type
_entity.pdbx_description
1 polymer ?
#
loop_
_entity_poly.entity_id
_entity_poly.type
_entity_poly.pdbx_seq_one_letter_code
_entity_poly.pdbx_strand_id
1 'polypeptide(L)'
;MHELEQYFSKAFNSVKPIWAFFVVAANYVLFPDAAYIPAAGALGGAVVLDIITKYYALGKRNGGILAAFRTHKINSESFWEGTKIKLFSYLSIMILAGLSVRVTMLDRVAVFLATVAYSIMFLRESQSVMENLIDAGATWLEPLLNWTKRKQEKVLDQDFVILSSETETSSVEKPLDLPTKEDGIDG
;
A
#
# COMPACT_ATOMS: atom_id res chain seq x y z
N MET A 1 37.76 -20.78 -22.65
CA MET A 1 37.82 -20.46 -21.21
C MET A 1 37.90 -18.95 -21.00
N HIS A 2 38.93 -18.26 -21.51
CA HIS A 2 39.16 -16.84 -21.22
C HIS A 2 38.07 -15.85 -21.69
N GLU A 3 37.43 -16.10 -22.84
CA GLU A 3 36.33 -15.25 -23.34
C GLU A 3 35.03 -15.46 -22.55
N LEU A 4 34.77 -16.68 -22.08
CA LEU A 4 33.62 -17.00 -21.22
C LEU A 4 33.73 -16.27 -19.89
N GLU A 5 34.91 -16.24 -19.27
CA GLU A 5 35.15 -15.50 -18.03
C GLU A 5 34.95 -13.99 -18.20
N GLN A 6 35.41 -13.41 -19.32
CA GLN A 6 35.17 -12.00 -19.61
C GLN A 6 33.70 -11.68 -19.87
N TYR A 7 32.98 -12.58 -20.54
CA TYR A 7 31.56 -12.42 -20.81
C TYR A 7 30.73 -12.50 -19.51
N PHE A 8 31.02 -13.47 -18.65
CA PHE A 8 30.41 -13.59 -17.32
C PHE A 8 30.75 -12.39 -16.43
N SER A 9 32.00 -11.95 -16.40
CA SER A 9 32.43 -10.76 -15.65
C SER A 9 31.70 -9.50 -16.10
N LYS A 10 31.54 -9.28 -17.41
CA LYS A 10 30.76 -8.15 -17.94
C LYS A 10 29.29 -8.27 -17.59
N ALA A 11 28.68 -9.44 -17.75
CA ALA A 11 27.28 -9.63 -17.36
C ALA A 11 27.04 -9.41 -15.86
N PHE A 12 27.94 -9.90 -15.01
CA PHE A 12 27.86 -9.73 -13.55
C PHE A 12 28.01 -8.25 -13.14
N ASN A 13 28.95 -7.53 -13.74
CA ASN A 13 29.14 -6.11 -13.45
C ASN A 13 28.04 -5.22 -14.03
N SER A 14 27.47 -5.59 -15.19
CA SER A 14 26.38 -4.84 -15.84
C SER A 14 25.04 -5.03 -15.16
N VAL A 15 24.69 -6.26 -14.76
CA VAL A 15 23.37 -6.58 -14.20
C VAL A 15 23.32 -6.33 -12.70
N LYS A 16 24.47 -6.13 -12.03
CA LYS A 16 24.60 -5.96 -10.57
C LYS A 16 23.71 -6.98 -9.84
N PRO A 17 24.07 -8.27 -9.84
CA PRO A 17 23.19 -9.37 -9.46
C PRO A 17 22.60 -9.26 -8.05
N ILE A 18 23.26 -8.54 -7.15
CA ILE A 18 22.71 -8.19 -5.83
C ILE A 18 21.43 -7.35 -5.98
N TRP A 19 21.45 -6.32 -6.82
CA TRP A 19 20.26 -5.52 -7.14
C TRP A 19 19.19 -6.34 -7.85
N ALA A 20 19.58 -7.17 -8.81
CA ALA A 20 18.64 -8.06 -9.50
C ALA A 20 17.97 -9.03 -8.51
N PHE A 21 18.71 -9.59 -7.55
CA PHE A 21 18.17 -10.44 -6.49
C PHE A 21 17.16 -9.70 -5.63
N PHE A 22 17.48 -8.48 -5.16
CA PHE A 22 16.53 -7.68 -4.39
C PHE A 22 15.29 -7.32 -5.19
N VAL A 23 15.44 -6.98 -6.47
CA VAL A 23 14.31 -6.67 -7.36
C VAL A 23 13.44 -7.90 -7.60
N VAL A 24 14.03 -9.07 -7.82
CA VAL A 24 13.31 -10.33 -8.00
C VAL A 24 12.62 -10.76 -6.71
N ALA A 25 13.32 -10.70 -5.56
CA ALA A 25 12.74 -11.00 -4.26
C ALA A 25 11.60 -10.04 -3.91
N ALA A 26 11.79 -8.74 -4.15
CA ALA A 26 10.74 -7.73 -3.99
C ALA A 26 9.55 -8.01 -4.92
N ASN A 27 9.77 -8.29 -6.20
CA ASN A 27 8.68 -8.60 -7.12
C ASN A 27 7.92 -9.87 -6.73
N TYR A 28 8.65 -10.92 -6.35
CA TYR A 28 8.06 -12.19 -5.91
C TYR A 28 7.17 -12.02 -4.67
N VAL A 29 7.57 -11.13 -3.76
CA VAL A 29 6.84 -10.86 -2.52
C VAL A 29 5.70 -9.87 -2.73
N LEU A 30 5.93 -8.79 -3.50
CA LEU A 30 4.97 -7.70 -3.73
C LEU A 30 3.83 -8.09 -4.68
N PHE A 31 4.08 -9.00 -5.62
CA PHE A 31 3.14 -9.40 -6.65
C PHE A 31 2.92 -10.93 -6.62
N PRO A 32 2.28 -11.46 -5.56
CA PRO A 32 1.96 -12.88 -5.49
C PRO A 32 0.95 -13.29 -6.57
N ASP A 33 0.09 -12.37 -7.00
CA ASP A 33 -0.97 -12.58 -7.99
C ASP A 33 -1.04 -11.40 -8.98
N ALA A 34 -1.48 -11.65 -10.22
CA ALA A 34 -1.61 -10.64 -11.26
C ALA A 34 -2.60 -9.51 -10.90
N ALA A 35 -3.58 -9.78 -10.02
CA ALA A 35 -4.53 -8.80 -9.51
C ALA A 35 -3.86 -7.65 -8.72
N TYR A 36 -2.62 -7.85 -8.25
CA TYR A 36 -1.86 -6.84 -7.50
C TYR A 36 -1.20 -5.80 -8.41
N ILE A 37 -0.93 -6.16 -9.67
CA ILE A 37 -0.19 -5.30 -10.59
C ILE A 37 -0.94 -3.98 -10.86
N PRO A 38 -2.26 -3.99 -11.16
CA PRO A 38 -3.01 -2.73 -11.37
C PRO A 38 -3.08 -1.88 -10.10
N ALA A 39 -3.32 -2.49 -8.93
CA ALA A 39 -3.47 -1.78 -7.66
C ALA A 39 -2.16 -1.12 -7.21
N ALA A 40 -1.05 -1.86 -7.27
CA ALA A 40 0.27 -1.35 -6.99
C ALA A 40 0.72 -0.30 -8.02
N GLY A 41 0.39 -0.50 -9.31
CA GLY A 41 0.65 0.48 -10.36
C GLY A 41 -0.09 1.80 -10.12
N ALA A 42 -1.37 1.73 -9.75
CA ALA A 42 -2.17 2.89 -9.39
C ALA A 42 -1.61 3.62 -8.17
N LEU A 43 -1.24 2.89 -7.11
CA LEU A 43 -0.61 3.47 -5.92
C LEU A 43 0.75 4.10 -6.25
N GLY A 44 1.59 3.41 -7.01
CA GLY A 44 2.89 3.94 -7.45
C GLY A 44 2.74 5.21 -8.27
N GLY A 45 1.79 5.24 -9.22
CA GLY A 45 1.44 6.44 -9.97
C GLY A 45 0.97 7.59 -9.08
N ALA A 46 0.12 7.30 -8.08
CA ALA A 46 -0.35 8.30 -7.13
C ALA A 46 0.78 8.88 -6.27
N VAL A 47 1.72 8.05 -5.80
CA VAL A 47 2.91 8.52 -5.05
C VAL A 47 3.80 9.40 -5.92
N VAL A 48 4.04 9.02 -7.18
CA VAL A 48 4.82 9.85 -8.11
C VAL A 48 4.13 11.20 -8.34
N LEU A 49 2.81 11.19 -8.53
CA LEU A 49 2.02 12.40 -8.72
C LEU A 49 2.01 13.27 -7.46
N ASP A 50 1.94 12.68 -6.26
CA ASP A 50 2.07 13.40 -4.99
C ASP A 50 3.40 14.15 -4.93
N ILE A 51 4.51 13.45 -5.20
CA ILE A 51 5.84 14.06 -5.21
C ILE A 51 5.90 15.24 -6.19
N ILE A 52 5.44 15.05 -7.44
CA ILE A 52 5.45 16.11 -8.47
C ILE A 52 4.60 17.32 -8.03
N THR A 53 3.38 17.08 -7.55
CA THR A 53 2.46 18.15 -7.15
C THR A 53 2.98 18.91 -5.93
N LYS A 54 3.68 18.22 -5.02
CA LYS A 54 4.37 18.84 -3.88
C LYS A 54 5.49 19.77 -4.34
N TYR A 55 6.34 19.34 -5.27
CA TYR A 55 7.38 20.20 -5.85
C TYR A 55 6.77 21.44 -6.52
N TYR A 56 5.67 21.26 -7.25
CA TYR A 56 4.95 22.36 -7.88
C TYR A 56 4.39 23.36 -6.85
N ALA A 57 3.74 22.87 -5.79
CA ALA A 57 3.20 23.68 -4.70
C ALA A 57 4.29 24.50 -3.99
N LEU A 58 5.42 23.86 -3.66
CA LEU A 58 6.59 24.54 -3.08
C LEU A 58 7.14 25.63 -4.00
N GLY A 59 7.21 25.36 -5.31
CA GLY A 59 7.64 26.33 -6.30
C GLY A 59 6.74 27.56 -6.32
N LYS A 60 5.41 27.37 -6.30
CA LYS A 60 4.45 28.48 -6.32
C LYS A 60 4.48 29.30 -5.02
N ARG A 61 4.55 28.64 -3.87
CA ARG A 61 4.57 29.30 -2.54
C ARG A 61 5.80 30.19 -2.31
N ASN A 62 6.92 29.93 -3.00
CA ASN A 62 8.17 30.69 -2.84
C ASN A 62 8.45 31.67 -3.99
N GLY A 63 7.42 32.11 -4.73
CA GLY A 63 7.57 33.11 -5.80
C GLY A 63 8.13 32.59 -7.12
N GLY A 64 8.07 31.28 -7.36
CA GLY A 64 8.48 30.61 -8.60
C GLY A 64 9.41 29.42 -8.37
N ILE A 65 9.38 28.43 -9.26
CA ILE A 65 10.19 27.20 -9.17
C ILE A 65 11.69 27.53 -9.09
N LEU A 66 12.15 28.51 -9.87
CA LEU A 66 13.55 28.94 -9.89
C LEU A 66 14.00 29.62 -8.57
N ALA A 67 13.12 30.39 -7.94
CA ALA A 67 13.38 31.01 -6.64
C ALA A 67 13.37 29.99 -5.49
N ALA A 68 12.52 28.96 -5.59
CA ALA A 68 12.44 27.87 -4.64
C ALA A 68 13.68 26.95 -4.66
N PHE A 69 14.28 26.72 -5.85
CA PHE A 69 15.59 26.06 -5.95
C PHE A 69 16.73 26.95 -5.41
N ARG A 70 16.69 28.25 -5.70
CA ARG A 70 17.69 29.22 -5.21
C ARG A 70 17.68 29.38 -3.68
N THR A 71 16.53 29.18 -3.04
CA THR A 71 16.36 29.31 -1.57
C THR A 71 16.59 28.01 -0.80
N HIS A 72 17.01 26.92 -1.46
CA HIS A 72 17.29 25.60 -0.85
C HIS A 72 16.13 24.96 -0.06
N LYS A 73 14.93 25.54 -0.04
CA LYS A 73 13.77 24.98 0.66
C LYS A 73 13.20 23.72 0.01
N ILE A 74 13.43 23.54 -1.30
CA ILE A 74 13.10 22.29 -2.01
C ILE A 74 14.02 21.14 -1.58
N ASN A 75 15.19 21.45 -1.03
CA ASN A 75 16.18 20.48 -0.58
C ASN A 75 16.28 20.43 0.95
N SER A 76 15.21 20.83 1.68
CA SER A 76 15.21 20.69 3.12
C SER A 76 15.18 19.20 3.48
N GLU A 77 16.08 18.78 4.35
CA GLU A 77 16.21 17.40 4.81
C GLU A 77 14.86 16.82 5.28
N SER A 78 14.03 17.67 5.90
CA SER A 78 12.66 17.35 6.33
C SER A 78 11.69 16.95 5.20
N PHE A 79 11.84 17.51 3.99
CA PHE A 79 11.00 17.14 2.84
C PHE A 79 11.29 15.71 2.40
N TRP A 80 12.58 15.40 2.29
CA TRP A 80 13.04 14.07 1.88
C TRP A 80 12.83 13.04 2.98
N GLU A 81 12.97 13.42 4.25
CA GLU A 81 12.70 12.55 5.39
C GLU A 81 11.23 12.11 5.43
N GLY A 82 10.29 13.05 5.28
CA GLY A 82 8.86 12.71 5.20
C GLY A 82 8.52 11.82 4.01
N THR A 83 9.13 12.08 2.85
CA THR A 83 8.93 11.26 1.64
C THR A 83 9.53 9.85 1.80
N LYS A 84 10.71 9.73 2.42
CA LYS A 84 11.36 8.44 2.72
C LYS A 84 10.51 7.61 3.68
N ILE A 85 10.03 8.21 4.76
CA ILE A 85 9.15 7.53 5.73
C ILE A 85 7.90 7.02 5.00
N LYS A 86 7.23 7.87 4.23
CA LYS A 86 6.05 7.49 3.43
C LYS A 86 6.34 6.29 2.51
N LEU A 87 7.43 6.35 1.74
CA LEU A 87 7.79 5.29 0.80
C LEU A 87 8.12 3.98 1.52
N PHE A 88 8.85 4.04 2.64
CA PHE A 88 9.18 2.86 3.43
C PHE A 88 7.93 2.24 4.08
N SER A 89 7.03 3.06 4.62
CA SER A 89 5.76 2.59 5.18
C SER A 89 4.90 1.88 4.12
N TYR A 90 4.76 2.48 2.93
CA TYR A 90 3.97 1.86 1.86
C TYR A 90 4.60 0.59 1.34
N LEU A 91 5.92 0.58 1.12
CA LEU A 91 6.62 -0.64 0.73
C LEU A 91 6.43 -1.77 1.75
N SER A 92 6.50 -1.45 3.04
CA SER A 92 6.29 -2.41 4.12
C SER A 92 4.86 -2.98 4.11
N ILE A 93 3.84 -2.13 3.95
CA ILE A 93 2.43 -2.56 3.87
C ILE A 93 2.20 -3.40 2.62
N MET A 94 2.77 -3.02 1.47
CA MET A 94 2.66 -3.79 0.23
C MET A 94 3.30 -5.17 0.36
N ILE A 95 4.46 -5.27 1.03
CA ILE A 95 5.12 -6.55 1.34
C ILE A 95 4.22 -7.41 2.22
N LEU A 96 3.68 -6.84 3.31
CA LEU A 96 2.79 -7.58 4.21
C LEU A 96 1.50 -8.03 3.51
N ALA A 97 0.93 -7.18 2.66
CA ALA A 97 -0.26 -7.50 1.88
C ALA A 97 0.00 -8.56 0.79
N GLY A 98 1.22 -8.64 0.26
CA GLY A 98 1.62 -9.69 -0.67
C GLY A 98 1.94 -11.01 0.04
N LEU A 99 2.59 -10.95 1.20
CA LEU A 99 2.86 -12.12 2.04
C LEU A 99 1.59 -12.70 2.65
N SER A 100 0.60 -11.89 3.01
CA SER A 100 -0.65 -12.38 3.61
C SER A 100 -1.38 -13.37 2.70
N VAL A 101 -1.38 -13.14 1.38
CA VAL A 101 -1.92 -14.08 0.38
C VAL A 101 -1.25 -15.44 0.45
N ARG A 102 0.06 -15.47 0.71
CA ARG A 102 0.83 -16.72 0.75
C ARG A 102 0.70 -17.46 2.08
N VAL A 103 0.26 -16.78 3.13
CA VAL A 103 0.15 -17.34 4.49
C VAL A 103 -1.26 -17.86 4.77
N THR A 104 -2.30 -17.22 4.23
CA THR A 104 -3.68 -17.61 4.49
C THR A 104 -4.11 -18.76 3.59
N MET A 105 -4.82 -19.76 4.13
CA MET A 105 -5.46 -20.82 3.33
C MET A 105 -6.67 -20.33 2.50
N LEU A 106 -7.08 -19.08 2.71
CA LEU A 106 -8.23 -18.45 2.05
C LEU A 106 -7.77 -17.31 1.14
N ASP A 107 -7.24 -17.64 -0.03
CA ASP A 107 -6.70 -16.70 -1.02
C ASP A 107 -7.63 -15.49 -1.27
N ARG A 108 -8.93 -15.72 -1.37
CA ARG A 108 -9.92 -14.65 -1.63
C ARG A 108 -9.97 -13.59 -0.54
N VAL A 109 -9.83 -13.99 0.73
CA VAL A 109 -9.87 -13.06 1.87
C VAL A 109 -8.61 -12.20 1.88
N ALA A 110 -7.44 -12.80 1.65
CA ALA A 110 -6.20 -12.05 1.59
C ALA A 110 -6.13 -11.10 0.39
N VAL A 111 -6.62 -11.53 -0.79
CA VAL A 111 -6.75 -10.65 -1.97
C VAL A 111 -7.67 -9.48 -1.70
N PHE A 112 -8.80 -9.71 -1.03
CA PHE A 112 -9.73 -8.66 -0.62
C PHE A 112 -9.06 -7.67 0.36
N LEU A 113 -8.45 -8.16 1.44
CA LEU A 113 -7.76 -7.32 2.44
C LEU A 113 -6.64 -6.49 1.82
N ALA A 114 -5.84 -7.08 0.93
CA ALA A 114 -4.82 -6.35 0.22
C ALA A 114 -5.43 -5.25 -0.66
N THR A 115 -6.48 -5.57 -1.42
CA THR A 115 -7.17 -4.59 -2.27
C THR A 115 -7.70 -3.40 -1.47
N VAL A 116 -8.26 -3.65 -0.29
CA VAL A 116 -8.68 -2.60 0.66
C VAL A 116 -7.47 -1.77 1.12
N ALA A 117 -6.37 -2.41 1.52
CA ALA A 117 -5.16 -1.70 1.93
C ALA A 117 -4.58 -0.81 0.82
N TYR A 118 -4.47 -1.32 -0.41
CA TYR A 118 -4.06 -0.54 -1.58
C TYR A 118 -5.01 0.64 -1.85
N SER A 119 -6.32 0.42 -1.74
CA SER A 119 -7.33 1.47 -1.95
C SER A 119 -7.22 2.59 -0.91
N ILE A 120 -7.00 2.25 0.36
CA ILE A 120 -6.81 3.24 1.44
C ILE A 120 -5.52 4.05 1.19
N MET A 121 -4.42 3.40 0.84
CA MET A 121 -3.15 4.08 0.53
C MET A 121 -3.31 5.00 -0.69
N PHE A 122 -3.98 4.54 -1.75
CA PHE A 122 -4.26 5.33 -2.94
C PHE A 122 -5.12 6.57 -2.62
N LEU A 123 -6.17 6.39 -1.80
CA LEU A 123 -7.04 7.49 -1.39
C LEU A 123 -6.26 8.54 -0.58
N ARG A 124 -5.37 8.11 0.31
CA ARG A 124 -4.50 8.98 1.09
C ARG A 124 -3.57 9.81 0.20
N GLU A 125 -2.97 9.19 -0.82
CA GLU A 125 -2.12 9.93 -1.79
C GLU A 125 -2.93 10.88 -2.67
N SER A 126 -4.14 10.49 -3.05
CA SER A 126 -5.04 11.38 -3.80
C SER A 126 -5.41 12.63 -2.99
N GLN A 127 -5.62 12.50 -1.68
CA GLN A 127 -5.83 13.63 -0.77
C GLN A 127 -4.58 14.51 -0.67
N SER A 128 -3.40 13.90 -0.53
CA SER A 128 -2.10 14.60 -0.48
C SER A 128 -1.86 15.41 -1.77
N VAL A 129 -2.17 14.85 -2.94
CA VAL A 129 -2.14 15.56 -4.24
C VAL A 129 -3.09 16.76 -4.24
N MET A 130 -4.33 16.57 -3.80
CA MET A 130 -5.31 17.67 -3.74
C MET A 130 -4.86 18.79 -2.80
N GLU A 131 -4.30 18.45 -1.63
CA GLU A 131 -3.72 19.42 -0.70
C GLU A 131 -2.59 20.22 -1.36
N ASN A 132 -1.66 19.55 -2.03
CA ASN A 132 -0.58 20.22 -2.75
C ASN A 132 -1.11 21.15 -3.85
N LEU A 133 -2.15 20.75 -4.58
CA LEU A 133 -2.75 21.57 -5.63
C LEU A 133 -3.51 22.79 -5.06
N ILE A 134 -4.21 22.63 -3.93
CA ILE A 134 -4.87 23.72 -3.21
C ILE A 134 -3.82 24.73 -2.72
N ASP A 135 -2.72 24.25 -2.14
CA ASP A 135 -1.55 25.07 -1.78
C ASP A 135 -0.95 25.81 -2.99
N ALA A 136 -1.06 25.21 -4.17
CA ALA A 136 -0.70 25.81 -5.45
C ALA A 136 -1.84 26.66 -6.06
N GLY A 137 -2.88 27.00 -5.31
CA GLY A 137 -3.96 27.92 -5.69
C GLY A 137 -5.17 27.29 -6.39
N ALA A 138 -5.30 25.96 -6.44
CA ALA A 138 -6.49 25.27 -6.94
C ALA A 138 -7.56 25.12 -5.85
N THR A 139 -8.01 26.25 -5.26
CA THR A 139 -8.95 26.28 -4.11
C THR A 139 -10.30 25.64 -4.41
N TRP A 140 -10.70 25.52 -5.68
CA TRP A 140 -11.92 24.81 -6.09
C TRP A 140 -11.91 23.31 -5.75
N LEU A 141 -10.75 22.72 -5.40
CA LEU A 141 -10.65 21.34 -4.92
C LEU A 141 -10.98 21.17 -3.43
N GLU A 142 -11.04 22.25 -2.63
CA GLU A 142 -11.29 22.16 -1.18
C GLU A 142 -12.59 21.42 -0.83
N PRO A 143 -13.74 21.65 -1.50
CA PRO A 143 -14.97 20.90 -1.20
C PRO A 143 -14.81 19.39 -1.46
N LEU A 144 -14.10 19.03 -2.53
CA LEU A 144 -13.85 17.64 -2.90
C LEU A 144 -12.92 16.95 -1.90
N LEU A 145 -11.85 17.63 -1.47
CA LEU A 145 -10.94 17.14 -0.44
C LEU A 145 -11.68 16.89 0.88
N ASN A 146 -12.49 17.86 1.32
CA ASN A 146 -13.25 17.78 2.57
C ASN A 146 -14.29 16.65 2.51
N TRP A 147 -14.98 16.49 1.38
CA TRP A 147 -15.91 15.39 1.18
C TRP A 147 -15.22 14.02 1.26
N THR A 148 -14.06 13.90 0.61
CA THR A 148 -13.28 12.65 0.57
C THR A 148 -12.77 12.28 1.96
N LYS A 149 -12.21 13.23 2.71
CA LYS A 149 -11.73 13.02 4.09
C LYS A 149 -12.85 12.54 5.02
N ARG A 150 -14.02 13.20 4.97
CA ARG A 150 -15.20 12.81 5.76
C ARG A 150 -15.69 11.41 5.40
N LYS A 151 -15.61 11.01 4.14
CA LYS A 151 -16.05 9.68 3.71
C LYS A 151 -15.07 8.60 4.20
N GLN A 152 -13.77 8.87 4.14
CA GLN A 152 -12.75 7.96 4.67
C GLN A 152 -12.91 7.75 6.19
N GLU A 153 -13.12 8.82 6.96
CA GLU A 153 -13.35 8.75 8.41
C GLU A 153 -14.56 7.88 8.73
N LYS A 154 -15.69 8.08 8.05
CA LYS A 154 -16.91 7.27 8.23
C LYS A 154 -16.71 5.79 7.93
N VAL A 155 -15.91 5.45 6.93
CA VAL A 155 -15.63 4.04 6.57
C VAL A 155 -14.74 3.40 7.63
N LEU A 156 -13.73 4.11 8.12
CA LEU A 156 -12.87 3.64 9.22
C LEU A 156 -13.66 3.40 10.51
N ASP A 157 -14.64 4.27 10.82
CA ASP A 157 -15.48 4.15 12.01
C ASP A 157 -16.51 3.00 11.92
N GLN A 158 -17.04 2.72 10.72
CA GLN A 158 -18.07 1.69 10.52
C GLN A 158 -17.49 0.28 10.38
N ASP A 159 -16.34 0.11 9.73
CA ASP A 159 -15.78 -1.22 9.45
C ASP A 159 -15.12 -1.87 10.68
N PHE A 160 -14.67 -1.08 11.67
CA PHE A 160 -14.20 -1.60 12.96
C PHE A 160 -15.31 -2.35 13.73
N VAL A 161 -16.56 -1.90 13.57
CA VAL A 161 -17.74 -2.51 14.23
C VAL A 161 -18.14 -3.83 13.55
N ILE A 162 -17.95 -3.95 12.24
CA ILE A 162 -18.35 -5.15 11.49
C ILE A 162 -17.32 -6.27 11.69
N LEU A 163 -16.02 -5.96 11.61
CA LEU A 163 -14.93 -6.95 11.83
C LEU A 163 -14.92 -7.52 13.26
N SER A 164 -15.30 -6.72 14.27
CA SER A 164 -15.45 -7.19 15.64
C SER A 164 -16.67 -8.11 15.81
N SER A 165 -17.76 -7.88 15.07
CA SER A 165 -18.99 -8.68 15.15
C SER A 165 -18.91 -10.06 14.45
N GLU A 166 -18.15 -10.18 13.37
CA GLU A 166 -17.94 -11.48 12.67
C GLU A 166 -16.95 -12.39 13.42
N THR A 167 -16.04 -11.81 14.19
CA THR A 167 -15.07 -12.59 15.00
C THR A 167 -15.75 -13.30 16.18
N GLU A 168 -16.79 -12.70 16.77
CA GLU A 168 -17.54 -13.32 17.87
C GLU A 168 -18.46 -14.46 17.41
N THR A 169 -19.04 -14.36 16.21
CA THR A 169 -20.01 -15.35 15.71
C THR A 169 -19.39 -16.66 15.22
N SER A 170 -18.08 -16.70 14.93
CA SER A 170 -17.38 -17.93 14.51
C SER A 170 -16.90 -18.83 15.66
N SER A 171 -17.10 -18.44 16.93
CA SER A 171 -16.56 -19.17 18.10
C SER A 171 -17.58 -20.00 18.89
N VAL A 172 -18.84 -20.09 18.42
CA VAL A 172 -19.87 -20.90 19.07
C VAL A 172 -20.25 -22.08 18.16
N GLU A 173 -19.34 -23.04 18.00
CA GLU A 173 -19.73 -24.39 17.57
C GLU A 173 -20.43 -25.09 18.74
N LYS A 174 -21.71 -25.39 18.52
CA LYS A 174 -22.66 -26.05 19.42
C LYS A 174 -22.12 -27.43 19.84
N PRO A 175 -22.11 -27.79 21.15
CA PRO A 175 -21.68 -29.13 21.56
C PRO A 175 -22.62 -30.20 20.98
N LEU A 176 -22.00 -31.26 20.49
CA LEU A 176 -22.62 -32.43 19.87
C LEU A 176 -23.49 -33.17 20.92
N ASP A 177 -24.82 -33.11 20.78
CA ASP A 177 -25.74 -33.96 21.55
C ASP A 177 -25.53 -35.42 21.10
N LEU A 178 -24.83 -36.19 21.92
CA LEU A 178 -24.75 -37.65 21.81
C LEU A 178 -26.10 -38.24 22.25
N PRO A 179 -26.77 -39.09 21.43
CA PRO A 179 -27.96 -39.79 21.89
C PRO A 179 -27.58 -40.80 22.98
N THR A 180 -28.11 -40.58 24.18
CA THR A 180 -28.13 -41.55 25.28
C THR A 180 -28.91 -42.79 24.87
N LYS A 181 -28.32 -43.94 25.18
CA LYS A 181 -28.77 -45.27 24.77
C LYS A 181 -29.50 -45.93 25.94
N GLU A 182 -30.82 -45.86 25.95
CA GLU A 182 -31.77 -46.64 26.78
C GLU A 182 -33.02 -46.77 25.87
N ASP A 183 -33.59 -47.93 25.51
CA ASP A 183 -33.91 -49.14 26.27
C ASP A 183 -34.07 -50.35 25.32
N GLY A 184 -33.97 -51.57 25.86
CA GLY A 184 -34.50 -52.77 25.19
C GLY A 184 -33.76 -54.07 25.52
N ILE A 185 -33.86 -54.56 26.76
CA ILE A 185 -33.63 -55.98 27.08
C ILE A 185 -35.00 -56.65 27.10
N ASP A 186 -35.30 -57.41 26.04
CA ASP A 186 -36.26 -58.50 26.06
C ASP A 186 -35.47 -59.80 26.23
N GLY A 187 -35.81 -60.59 27.26
CA GLY A 187 -35.24 -61.92 27.54
C GLY A 187 -35.27 -62.30 29.01
#